data_AF-A0A0R2JPF4-F1
#
_entry.id   AF-A0A0R2JPF4-F1
#
_cell.length_a   1.000
_cell.length_b   1.000
_cell.length_c   1.000
_cell.angle_alpha   90.00
_cell.angle_beta   90.00
_cell.angle_gamma   90.00
#
_symmetry.space_group_name_H-M   'P 1'
#
loop_
_entity.id
_entity.type
_entity.pdbx_description
1 polymer ?
#
loop_
_entity_poly.entity_id
_entity_poly.type
_entity_poly.pdbx_seq_one_letter_code
_entity_poly.pdbx_strand_id
1 'polypeptide(L)'
;MQKIFKEQISTIDTNISQLERQKTSLSNWSQLIDRLPTLPLDTVFIEYQDAASLLVSHNLTDLPEESRSLEITKLNEYRSQSAQIAESLGGIVSLENFNNNQTIYDYFYLPAYHPADNYTKQAGYFVSIYYQGDYTQTFHVYQKIRDFADENQLELGAKIFEQSQVGELTASNPEAYITKISVPIKSHA
;
A
#
# COMPACT_ATOMS: atom_id res chain seq x y z
N MET A 1 1.84 15.46 42.79
CA MET A 1 3.25 15.21 42.43
C MET A 1 3.42 13.88 41.68
N GLN A 2 3.03 12.72 42.23
CA GLN A 2 3.12 11.41 41.54
C GLN A 2 2.35 11.34 40.21
N LYS A 3 1.21 12.03 40.09
CA LYS A 3 0.43 12.11 38.84
C LYS A 3 1.20 12.76 37.68
N ILE A 4 1.92 13.86 37.96
CA ILE A 4 2.73 14.58 36.97
C ILE A 4 3.86 13.69 36.46
N PHE A 5 4.54 12.96 37.36
CA PHE A 5 5.59 12.03 36.95
C PHE A 5 5.06 10.87 36.08
N LYS A 6 3.88 10.33 36.38
CA LYS A 6 3.24 9.31 35.53
C LYS A 6 2.88 9.85 34.13
N GLU A 7 2.38 11.07 34.04
CA GLU A 7 2.08 11.74 32.75
C GLU A 7 3.37 11.98 31.93
N GLN A 8 4.46 12.36 32.59
CA GLN A 8 5.78 12.52 31.94
C GLN A 8 6.33 11.18 31.43
N ILE A 9 6.23 10.11 32.23
CA ILE A 9 6.62 8.76 31.79
C ILE A 9 5.81 8.34 30.56
N SER A 10 4.48 8.50 30.59
CA SER A 10 3.61 8.18 29.45
C SER A 10 3.97 8.97 28.18
N THR A 11 4.37 10.24 28.34
CA THR A 11 4.85 11.06 27.22
C THR A 11 6.15 10.51 26.64
N ILE A 12 7.10 10.12 27.51
CA ILE A 12 8.37 9.53 27.09
C ILE A 12 8.13 8.19 26.37
N ASP A 13 7.27 7.32 26.89
CA ASP A 13 6.94 6.03 26.26
C ASP A 13 6.32 6.21 24.86
N THR A 14 5.47 7.23 24.72
CA THR A 14 4.89 7.60 23.41
C THR A 14 5.96 8.04 22.43
N ASN A 15 6.90 8.88 22.88
CA ASN A 15 8.01 9.36 22.06
C ASN A 15 8.98 8.23 21.66
N ILE A 16 9.30 7.31 22.59
CA ILE A 16 10.10 6.12 22.30
C ILE A 16 9.42 5.29 21.20
N SER A 17 8.13 5.02 21.36
CA SER A 17 7.35 4.26 20.38
C SER A 17 7.34 4.93 19.00
N GLN A 18 7.26 6.27 18.94
CA GLN A 18 7.36 7.02 17.69
C GLN A 18 8.74 6.90 17.04
N LEU A 19 9.82 7.05 17.82
CA LEU A 19 11.20 6.93 17.33
C LEU A 19 11.49 5.52 16.81
N GLU A 20 10.99 4.48 17.47
CA GLU A 20 11.10 3.09 17.02
C GLU A 20 10.38 2.86 15.68
N ARG A 21 9.18 3.42 15.50
CA ARG A 21 8.46 3.39 14.22
C ARG A 21 9.25 4.10 13.11
N GLN A 22 9.76 5.30 13.38
CA GLN A 22 10.58 6.05 12.42
C GLN A 22 11.84 5.27 12.00
N LYS A 23 12.56 4.70 12.98
CA LYS A 23 13.73 3.86 12.71
C LYS A 23 13.38 2.64 11.85
N THR A 24 12.24 2.02 12.13
CA THR A 24 11.74 0.87 11.36
C THR A 24 11.42 1.29 9.91
N SER A 25 10.67 2.37 9.70
CA SER A 25 10.39 2.89 8.36
C SER A 25 11.67 3.21 7.59
N LEU A 26 12.65 3.89 8.21
CA LEU A 26 13.95 4.19 7.58
C LEU A 26 14.75 2.93 7.23
N SER A 27 14.71 1.91 8.09
CA SER A 27 15.38 0.64 7.83
C SER A 27 14.74 -0.10 6.66
N ASN A 28 13.40 -0.11 6.58
CA ASN A 28 12.66 -0.67 5.46
C ASN A 28 12.99 0.06 4.15
N TRP A 29 13.03 1.39 4.20
CA TRP A 29 13.42 2.22 3.05
C TRP A 29 14.85 1.95 2.58
N SER A 30 15.81 1.85 3.51
CA SER A 30 17.20 1.48 3.17
C SER A 30 17.26 0.13 2.46
N GLN A 31 16.56 -0.89 3.00
CA GLN A 31 16.51 -2.21 2.39
C GLN A 31 15.82 -2.21 1.03
N LEU A 32 14.77 -1.40 0.86
CA LEU A 32 14.11 -1.24 -0.43
C LEU A 32 15.08 -0.66 -1.45
N ILE A 33 15.77 0.43 -1.12
CA ILE A 33 16.77 1.09 -1.98
C ILE A 33 17.84 0.10 -2.41
N ASP A 34 18.38 -0.70 -1.48
CA ASP A 34 19.39 -1.71 -1.78
C ASP A 34 18.89 -2.78 -2.77
N ARG A 35 17.58 -3.07 -2.73
CA ARG A 35 16.94 -4.09 -3.60
C ARG A 35 16.44 -3.53 -4.93
N LEU A 36 16.24 -2.21 -5.06
CA LEU A 36 15.73 -1.58 -6.29
C LEU A 36 16.42 -2.07 -7.57
N PRO A 37 17.77 -2.19 -7.65
CA PRO A 37 18.45 -2.63 -8.86
C PRO A 37 18.18 -4.10 -9.24
N THR A 38 17.67 -4.89 -8.30
CA THR A 38 17.39 -6.32 -8.47
C THR A 38 15.91 -6.62 -8.64
N LEU A 39 15.04 -5.60 -8.58
CA LEU A 39 13.62 -5.81 -8.74
C LEU A 39 13.33 -6.38 -10.13
N PRO A 40 12.43 -7.38 -10.24
CA PRO A 40 12.01 -7.94 -11.52
C PRO A 40 11.02 -6.98 -12.18
N LEU A 41 11.50 -5.81 -12.60
CA LEU A 41 10.70 -4.80 -13.29
C LEU A 41 10.06 -5.43 -14.53
N ASP A 42 8.81 -5.06 -14.80
CA ASP A 42 8.04 -5.53 -15.95
C ASP A 42 7.84 -7.06 -16.07
N THR A 43 8.22 -7.81 -15.04
CA THR A 43 8.13 -9.27 -14.99
C THR A 43 7.06 -9.66 -13.98
N VAL A 44 6.15 -10.55 -14.39
CA VAL A 44 5.12 -11.10 -13.52
C VAL A 44 5.70 -12.26 -12.72
N PHE A 45 5.43 -12.31 -11.42
CA PHE A 45 5.92 -13.37 -10.53
C PHE A 45 4.87 -13.70 -9.45
N ILE A 46 4.98 -14.89 -8.87
CA ILE A 46 4.19 -15.30 -7.70
C ILE A 46 5.03 -15.12 -6.45
N GLU A 47 4.44 -14.54 -5.41
CA GLU A 47 5.07 -14.45 -4.10
C GLU A 47 4.04 -14.67 -2.99
N TYR A 48 4.54 -15.08 -1.83
CA TYR A 48 3.75 -15.08 -0.61
C TYR A 48 3.86 -13.70 0.06
N GLN A 49 2.74 -13.17 0.54
CA GLN A 49 2.70 -11.95 1.35
C GLN A 49 2.04 -12.26 2.69
N ASP A 50 2.64 -11.75 3.77
CA ASP A 50 2.07 -11.85 5.12
C ASP A 50 0.78 -11.00 5.25
N ALA A 51 0.00 -11.32 6.29
CA ALA A 51 -1.17 -10.53 6.61
C ALA A 51 -0.75 -9.12 7.05
N ALA A 52 -1.53 -8.11 6.65
CA ALA A 52 -1.30 -6.72 7.02
C ALA A 52 -2.57 -6.05 7.55
N SER A 53 -2.43 -5.33 8.66
CA SER A 53 -3.44 -4.41 9.17
C SER A 53 -3.36 -3.09 8.41
N LEU A 54 -4.47 -2.68 7.83
CA LEU A 54 -4.58 -1.48 7.00
C LEU A 54 -5.67 -0.55 7.56
N LEU A 55 -5.45 0.75 7.39
CA LEU A 55 -6.50 1.76 7.45
C LEU A 55 -6.89 2.07 6.00
N VAL A 56 -8.12 1.73 5.63
CA VAL A 56 -8.67 1.86 4.27
C VAL A 56 -9.79 2.91 4.29
N SER A 57 -9.83 3.75 3.26
CA SER A 57 -10.93 4.70 3.07
C SER A 57 -12.27 4.01 2.87
N HIS A 58 -13.36 4.78 2.88
CA HIS A 58 -14.60 4.34 2.24
C HIS A 58 -14.41 4.20 0.72
N ASN A 59 -15.36 3.54 0.06
CA ASN A 59 -15.35 3.42 -1.39
C ASN A 59 -15.50 4.82 -2.02
N LEU A 60 -14.48 5.25 -2.74
CA LEU A 60 -14.40 6.58 -3.33
C LEU A 60 -15.35 6.71 -4.52
N THR A 61 -15.62 5.63 -5.27
CA THR A 61 -16.52 5.69 -6.43
C THR A 61 -17.95 6.02 -6.02
N ASP A 62 -18.35 5.58 -4.82
CA ASP A 62 -19.70 5.74 -4.28
C ASP A 62 -19.91 7.13 -3.64
N LEU A 63 -18.82 7.89 -3.48
CA LEU A 63 -18.83 9.17 -2.77
C LEU A 63 -18.81 10.37 -3.73
N PRO A 64 -19.50 11.48 -3.37
CA PRO A 64 -19.29 12.79 -3.99
C PRO A 64 -17.84 13.28 -3.80
N GLU A 65 -17.36 14.13 -4.71
CA GLU A 65 -15.96 14.62 -4.73
C GLU A 65 -15.50 15.22 -3.39
N GLU A 66 -16.31 16.08 -2.76
CA GLU A 66 -15.97 16.68 -1.46
C GLU A 66 -15.77 15.62 -0.36
N SER A 67 -16.56 14.54 -0.39
CA SER A 67 -16.45 13.43 0.54
C SER A 67 -15.21 12.57 0.27
N ARG A 68 -14.78 12.44 -1.00
CA ARG A 68 -13.53 11.76 -1.36
C ARG A 68 -12.32 12.49 -0.78
N SER A 69 -12.29 13.82 -0.92
CA SER A 69 -11.22 14.65 -0.36
C SER A 69 -11.12 14.54 1.16
N LEU A 70 -12.26 14.42 1.85
CA LEU A 70 -12.31 14.20 3.29
C LEU A 70 -11.69 12.85 3.69
N GLU A 71 -11.98 11.77 2.95
CA GLU A 71 -11.40 10.46 3.20
C GLU A 71 -9.88 10.44 3.02
N ILE A 72 -9.38 11.09 1.96
CA ILE A 72 -7.93 11.24 1.72
C ILE A 72 -7.28 12.07 2.84
N THR A 73 -7.97 13.12 3.31
CA THR A 73 -7.49 13.96 4.42
C THR A 73 -7.32 13.15 5.70
N LYS A 74 -8.29 12.28 6.05
CA LYS A 74 -8.19 11.40 7.23
C LYS A 74 -6.98 10.46 7.16
N LEU A 75 -6.72 9.88 5.98
CA LEU A 75 -5.53 9.04 5.76
C LEU A 75 -4.23 9.84 5.93
N ASN A 76 -4.19 11.07 5.42
CA ASN A 76 -3.04 11.96 5.56
C ASN A 76 -2.80 12.40 7.02
N GLU A 77 -3.86 12.68 7.77
CA GLU A 77 -3.78 12.95 9.21
C GLU A 77 -3.21 11.75 9.96
N TYR A 78 -3.70 10.54 9.67
CA TYR A 78 -3.16 9.32 10.25
C TYR A 78 -1.68 9.14 9.90
N ARG A 79 -1.29 9.31 8.63
CA ARG A 79 0.10 9.24 8.18
C ARG A 79 0.99 10.19 8.99
N SER A 80 0.58 11.44 9.15
CA SER A 80 1.30 12.46 9.91
C SER A 80 1.48 12.08 11.39
N GLN A 81 0.45 11.50 12.01
CA GLN A 81 0.47 11.12 13.42
C GLN A 81 1.17 9.78 13.70
N SER A 82 1.14 8.85 12.74
CA SER A 82 1.69 7.50 12.89
C SER A 82 3.22 7.45 12.94
N ALA A 83 3.88 8.55 12.58
CA ALA A 83 5.35 8.68 12.48
C ALA A 83 5.98 7.71 11.44
N GLN A 84 5.19 7.22 10.49
CA GLN A 84 5.66 6.41 9.37
C GLN A 84 6.25 7.33 8.29
N ILE A 85 7.57 7.25 8.09
CA ILE A 85 8.30 8.14 7.18
C ILE A 85 8.16 7.65 5.75
N ALA A 86 7.87 8.59 4.84
CA ALA A 86 7.86 8.39 3.39
C ALA A 86 6.89 7.32 2.88
N GLU A 87 5.91 6.89 3.67
CA GLU A 87 4.87 5.97 3.17
C GLU A 87 3.87 6.71 2.26
N SER A 88 3.88 6.32 0.99
CA SER A 88 2.87 6.73 0.02
C SER A 88 1.55 5.99 0.27
N LEU A 89 0.43 6.66 -0.02
CA LEU A 89 -0.88 6.00 -0.02
C LEU A 89 -0.86 4.84 -1.01
N GLY A 90 -1.36 3.68 -0.57
CA GLY A 90 -1.66 2.58 -1.46
C GLY A 90 -3.05 2.75 -2.07
N GLY A 91 -3.23 2.26 -3.29
CA GLY A 91 -4.52 2.22 -3.98
C GLY A 91 -5.08 0.80 -4.00
N ILE A 92 -6.40 0.66 -3.89
CA ILE A 92 -7.10 -0.60 -4.18
C ILE A 92 -7.94 -0.37 -5.43
N VAL A 93 -7.67 -1.17 -6.45
CA VAL A 93 -8.42 -1.20 -7.71
C VAL A 93 -9.37 -2.40 -7.68
N SER A 94 -10.61 -2.19 -8.08
CA SER A 94 -11.61 -3.24 -8.24
C SER A 94 -11.28 -4.17 -9.40
N LEU A 95 -11.76 -5.41 -9.35
CA LEU A 95 -11.62 -6.35 -10.45
C LEU A 95 -12.20 -5.82 -11.78
N GLU A 96 -13.27 -5.03 -11.72
CA GLU A 96 -13.86 -4.38 -12.89
C GLU A 96 -12.90 -3.40 -13.55
N ASN A 97 -12.37 -2.42 -12.79
CA ASN A 97 -11.39 -1.45 -13.30
C ASN A 97 -10.11 -2.14 -13.80
N PHE A 98 -9.65 -3.16 -13.07
CA PHE A 98 -8.52 -3.98 -13.47
C PHE A 98 -8.76 -4.65 -14.83
N ASN A 99 -9.90 -5.33 -15.01
CA ASN A 99 -10.25 -5.99 -16.27
C ASN A 99 -10.44 -4.99 -17.42
N ASN A 100 -10.90 -3.79 -17.12
CA ASN A 100 -11.08 -2.71 -18.10
C ASN A 100 -9.79 -1.92 -18.40
N ASN A 101 -8.65 -2.30 -17.82
CA ASN A 101 -7.37 -1.58 -17.94
C ASN A 101 -7.48 -0.11 -17.51
N GLN A 102 -8.02 0.12 -16.32
CA GLN A 102 -8.18 1.45 -15.74
C GLN A 102 -7.53 1.53 -14.37
N THR A 103 -6.57 2.44 -14.21
CA THR A 103 -6.01 2.80 -12.90
C THR A 103 -6.97 3.76 -12.19
N ILE A 104 -8.08 3.22 -11.69
CA ILE A 104 -9.06 3.96 -10.89
C ILE A 104 -9.07 3.32 -9.50
N TYR A 105 -8.66 4.08 -8.50
CA TYR A 105 -8.64 3.62 -7.11
C TYR A 105 -10.03 3.73 -6.49
N ASP A 106 -10.66 2.59 -6.25
CA ASP A 106 -11.90 2.48 -5.48
C ASP A 106 -11.66 2.80 -4.00
N TYR A 107 -10.46 2.52 -3.49
CA TYR A 107 -10.06 2.85 -2.12
C TYR A 107 -8.61 3.33 -2.05
N PHE A 108 -8.30 4.17 -1.08
CA PHE A 108 -6.93 4.41 -0.62
C PHE A 108 -6.68 3.71 0.70
N TYR A 109 -5.43 3.34 0.97
CA TYR A 109 -5.05 2.74 2.23
C TYR A 109 -3.64 3.11 2.70
N LEU A 110 -3.39 2.85 3.98
CA LEU A 110 -2.07 2.86 4.61
C LEU A 110 -1.90 1.64 5.52
N PRO A 111 -0.67 1.13 5.71
CA PRO A 111 -0.35 0.29 6.85
C PRO A 111 -0.77 0.97 8.15
N ALA A 112 -1.47 0.22 9.01
CA ALA A 112 -2.01 0.76 10.24
C ALA A 112 -1.73 -0.15 11.44
N TYR A 113 -1.51 0.49 12.58
CA TYR A 113 -1.39 -0.16 13.88
C TYR A 113 -2.71 -0.05 14.64
N HIS A 114 -3.04 -1.09 15.40
CA HIS A 114 -4.20 -1.10 16.27
C HIS A 114 -4.16 0.09 17.27
N PRO A 115 -5.29 0.79 17.51
CA PRO A 115 -6.66 0.49 17.08
C PRO A 115 -7.12 1.20 15.81
N ALA A 116 -6.21 1.77 15.02
CA ALA A 116 -6.59 2.56 13.84
C ALA A 116 -6.91 1.70 12.60
N ASP A 117 -6.56 0.42 12.61
CA ASP A 117 -6.83 -0.48 11.49
C ASP A 117 -8.33 -0.81 11.36
N ASN A 118 -8.83 -0.84 10.13
CA ASN A 118 -10.22 -1.19 9.81
C ASN A 118 -10.34 -2.29 8.74
N TYR A 119 -9.21 -2.79 8.26
CA TYR A 119 -9.14 -3.81 7.24
C TYR A 119 -7.93 -4.72 7.42
N THR A 120 -8.12 -6.02 7.25
CA THR A 120 -7.01 -7.00 7.23
C THR A 120 -6.82 -7.52 5.82
N LYS A 121 -5.69 -7.17 5.21
CA LYS A 121 -5.21 -7.84 4.00
C LYS A 121 -4.74 -9.24 4.42
N GLN A 122 -5.40 -10.27 3.92
CA GLN A 122 -5.12 -11.66 4.28
C GLN A 122 -3.75 -12.08 3.74
N ALA A 123 -3.06 -12.92 4.50
CA ALA A 123 -1.85 -13.57 4.03
C ALA A 123 -2.18 -14.56 2.89
N GLY A 124 -1.25 -14.78 1.98
CA GLY A 124 -1.44 -15.73 0.89
C GLY A 124 -0.52 -15.47 -0.29
N TYR A 125 -0.77 -16.20 -1.38
CA TYR A 125 -0.05 -16.01 -2.62
C TYR A 125 -0.71 -14.94 -3.49
N PHE A 126 0.14 -14.11 -4.10
CA PHE A 126 -0.25 -13.04 -4.99
C PHE A 126 0.48 -13.18 -6.32
N VAL A 127 -0.20 -12.84 -7.42
CA VAL A 127 0.45 -12.51 -8.69
C VAL A 127 0.85 -11.04 -8.62
N SER A 128 2.15 -10.78 -8.76
CA SER A 128 2.74 -9.45 -8.57
C SER A 128 3.59 -9.04 -9.76
N ILE A 129 3.69 -7.73 -9.95
CA ILE A 129 4.59 -7.08 -10.89
C ILE A 129 5.00 -5.71 -10.36
N TYR A 130 6.22 -5.30 -10.66
CA TYR A 130 6.68 -3.93 -10.43
C TYR A 130 6.53 -3.14 -11.74
N TYR A 131 5.72 -2.10 -11.69
CA TYR A 131 5.60 -1.11 -12.76
C TYR A 131 6.48 0.09 -12.45
N GLN A 132 7.31 0.49 -13.41
CA GLN A 132 8.08 1.73 -13.35
C GLN A 132 7.41 2.79 -14.21
N GLY A 133 7.13 3.96 -13.64
CA GLY A 133 6.42 5.06 -14.29
C GLY A 133 5.34 5.67 -13.38
N ASP A 134 4.61 6.64 -13.92
CA ASP A 134 3.57 7.36 -13.19
C ASP A 134 2.52 6.39 -12.62
N TYR A 135 2.19 6.52 -11.33
CA TYR A 135 1.24 5.63 -10.66
C TYR A 135 -0.19 5.73 -11.21
N THR A 136 -0.49 6.69 -12.09
CA THR A 136 -1.76 6.80 -12.82
C THR A 136 -1.81 5.90 -14.07
N GLN A 137 -0.69 5.26 -14.42
CA GLN A 137 -0.51 4.47 -15.64
C GLN A 137 -0.24 2.98 -15.37
N THR A 138 -0.47 2.51 -14.15
CA THR A 138 -0.27 1.10 -13.76
C THR A 138 -1.12 0.12 -14.59
N PHE A 139 -2.21 0.59 -15.20
CA PHE A 139 -3.05 -0.21 -16.09
C PHE A 139 -2.30 -0.82 -17.28
N HIS A 140 -1.15 -0.25 -17.68
CA HIS A 140 -0.32 -0.80 -18.74
C HIS A 140 0.18 -2.22 -18.47
N VAL A 141 0.28 -2.64 -17.20
CA VAL A 141 0.72 -3.99 -16.83
C VAL A 141 -0.41 -4.95 -16.48
N TYR A 142 -1.67 -4.50 -16.41
CA TYR A 142 -2.78 -5.35 -15.99
C TYR A 142 -3.04 -6.52 -16.93
N GLN A 143 -2.90 -6.31 -18.24
CA GLN A 143 -3.02 -7.39 -19.22
C GLN A 143 -1.96 -8.48 -18.99
N LYS A 144 -0.70 -8.10 -18.73
CA LYS A 144 0.38 -9.06 -18.45
C LYS A 144 0.05 -9.95 -17.25
N ILE A 145 -0.55 -9.38 -16.20
CA ILE A 145 -0.96 -10.12 -15.00
C ILE A 145 -2.07 -11.12 -15.34
N ARG A 146 -3.08 -10.71 -16.12
CA ARG A 146 -4.17 -11.60 -16.55
C ARG A 146 -3.67 -12.72 -17.44
N ASP A 147 -2.86 -12.41 -18.45
CA ASP A 147 -2.28 -13.41 -19.35
C ASP A 147 -1.49 -14.45 -18.56
N PHE A 148 -0.64 -14.01 -17.62
CA PHE A 148 0.09 -14.90 -16.73
C PHE A 148 -0.83 -15.77 -15.87
N ALA A 149 -1.91 -15.21 -15.32
CA ALA A 149 -2.87 -15.96 -14.52
C ALA A 149 -3.60 -17.02 -15.36
N ASP A 150 -4.04 -16.67 -16.56
CA ASP A 150 -4.74 -17.57 -17.48
C ASP A 150 -3.81 -18.72 -17.94
N GLU A 151 -2.58 -18.41 -18.33
CA GLU A 151 -1.56 -19.39 -18.72
C GLU A 151 -1.27 -20.41 -17.60
N ASN A 152 -1.33 -19.96 -16.34
CA ASN A 152 -1.06 -20.78 -15.16
C ASN A 152 -2.32 -21.32 -14.47
N GLN A 153 -3.51 -21.14 -15.07
CA GLN A 153 -4.81 -21.58 -14.53
C GLN A 153 -5.07 -21.07 -13.10
N LEU A 154 -4.68 -19.82 -12.84
CA LEU A 154 -4.84 -19.16 -11.55
C LEU A 154 -6.12 -18.34 -11.52
N GLU A 155 -6.92 -18.51 -10.47
CA GLU A 155 -8.08 -17.66 -10.25
C GLU A 155 -7.69 -16.42 -9.43
N LEU A 156 -7.84 -15.23 -10.02
CA LEU A 156 -7.51 -13.96 -9.37
C LEU A 156 -8.64 -13.48 -8.45
N GLY A 157 -8.27 -12.88 -7.31
CA GLY A 157 -9.19 -12.29 -6.35
C GLY A 157 -9.70 -10.90 -6.78
N ALA A 158 -10.67 -10.38 -6.02
CA ALA A 158 -11.46 -9.23 -6.44
C ALA A 158 -10.84 -7.84 -6.17
N LYS A 159 -9.77 -7.77 -5.37
CA LYS A 159 -9.12 -6.52 -4.95
C LYS A 159 -7.66 -6.54 -5.36
N ILE A 160 -7.27 -5.57 -6.18
CA ILE A 160 -5.91 -5.40 -6.66
C ILE A 160 -5.26 -4.33 -5.78
N PHE A 161 -4.17 -4.69 -5.12
CA PHE A 161 -3.44 -3.78 -4.25
C PHE A 161 -2.29 -3.15 -5.00
N GLU A 162 -2.25 -1.83 -5.05
CA GLU A 162 -1.16 -1.06 -5.61
C GLU A 162 -0.46 -0.30 -4.50
N GLN A 163 0.83 -0.54 -4.33
CA GLN A 163 1.64 0.14 -3.33
C GLN A 163 2.86 0.74 -3.99
N SER A 164 2.95 2.06 -3.97
CA SER A 164 4.16 2.77 -4.38
C SER A 164 5.30 2.37 -3.44
N GLN A 165 6.36 1.84 -4.04
CA GLN A 165 7.64 1.54 -3.39
C GLN A 165 8.57 2.74 -3.54
N VAL A 166 8.60 3.37 -4.71
CA VAL A 166 9.22 4.67 -4.94
C VAL A 166 8.11 5.58 -5.45
N GLY A 167 7.83 6.65 -4.72
CA GLY A 167 6.73 7.55 -5.03
C GLY A 167 7.10 9.01 -4.83
N GLU A 168 6.09 9.87 -4.89
CA GLU A 168 6.20 11.33 -4.80
C GLU A 168 6.94 11.86 -3.56
N LEU A 169 6.95 11.10 -2.46
CA LEU A 169 7.66 11.48 -1.24
C LEU A 169 9.17 11.20 -1.31
N THR A 170 9.61 10.43 -2.31
CA THR A 170 10.98 9.89 -2.40
C THR A 170 11.67 10.16 -3.74
N ALA A 171 10.90 10.48 -4.77
CA ALA A 171 11.40 10.88 -6.08
C ALA A 171 10.59 12.09 -6.59
N SER A 172 11.26 13.00 -7.27
CA SER A 172 10.63 14.19 -7.88
C SER A 172 10.15 13.95 -9.31
N ASN A 173 10.63 12.89 -9.96
CA ASN A 173 10.28 12.54 -11.33
C ASN A 173 9.32 11.34 -11.36
N PRO A 174 8.09 11.47 -11.88
CA PRO A 174 7.14 10.36 -11.99
C PRO A 174 7.65 9.15 -12.78
N GLU A 175 8.54 9.34 -13.76
CA GLU A 175 9.17 8.24 -14.52
C GLU A 175 10.10 7.35 -13.67
N ALA A 176 10.51 7.84 -12.50
CA ALA A 176 11.31 7.08 -11.54
C ALA A 176 10.45 6.41 -10.46
N TYR A 177 9.12 6.60 -10.49
CA TYR A 177 8.25 5.92 -9.54
C TYR A 177 8.21 4.43 -9.83
N ILE A 178 8.08 3.65 -8.77
CA ILE A 178 7.96 2.21 -8.84
C ILE A 178 6.76 1.83 -7.99
N THR A 179 5.75 1.26 -8.64
CA THR A 179 4.53 0.77 -7.99
C THR A 179 4.49 -0.73 -8.09
N LYS A 180 4.28 -1.39 -6.95
CA LYS A 180 4.02 -2.82 -6.90
C LYS A 180 2.53 -3.07 -7.02
N ILE A 181 2.13 -3.81 -8.05
CA ILE A 181 0.77 -4.30 -8.20
C ILE A 181 0.75 -5.73 -7.67
N SER A 182 -0.23 -6.06 -6.84
CA SER A 182 -0.40 -7.39 -6.25
C SER A 182 -1.86 -7.82 -6.29
N VAL A 183 -2.12 -8.93 -6.98
CA VAL A 183 -3.47 -9.52 -7.10
C VAL A 183 -3.50 -10.84 -6.33
N PRO A 184 -4.35 -10.98 -5.30
CA PRO A 184 -4.42 -12.22 -4.53
C PRO A 184 -4.87 -13.37 -5.41
N ILE A 185 -4.27 -14.54 -5.24
CA ILE A 185 -4.74 -15.78 -5.85
C ILE A 185 -5.82 -16.36 -4.94
N LYS A 186 -6.98 -16.72 -5.49
CA LYS A 186 -8.03 -17.36 -4.70
C LYS A 186 -7.57 -18.77 -4.33
N SER A 187 -7.48 -19.03 -3.03
CA SER A 187 -7.36 -20.39 -2.52
C SER A 187 -8.59 -21.17 -2.91
N HIS A 188 -8.42 -22.32 -3.58
CA HIS A 188 -9.48 -23.32 -3.63
C HIS A 188 -9.57 -23.92 -2.23
N ALA A 189 -10.66 -23.61 -1.51
CA ALA A 189 -10.99 -24.23 -0.24
C ALA A 189 -11.53 -25.66 -0.46
#